data_AF-A0A7T0PBX1-F1
#
_entry.id   AF-A0A7T0PBX1-F1
#
_cell.length_a   1.000
_cell.length_b   1.000
_cell.length_c   1.000
_cell.angle_alpha   90.00
_cell.angle_beta   90.00
_cell.angle_gamma   90.00
#
_symmetry.space_group_name_H-M   'P 1'
#
loop_
_entity.id
_entity.type
_entity.pdbx_description
1 polymer ?
#
loop_
_entity_poly.entity_id
_entity_poly.type
_entity_poly.pdbx_seq_one_letter_code
_entity_poly.pdbx_strand_id
1 'polypeptide(L)'
;MSIVYVSATELRHTYPFGTHDATVDFADGKDLQARVRAVFAEDPKCRRVVVQVAQDNLEDIAACERAGLRFVVNVETRSRKEIALMVAEPDWVLQQPTEVEDLELN
;
A
#
# COMPACT_ATOMS: atom_id res chain seq x y z
N MET A 1 8.40 -13.87 8.36
CA MET A 1 8.81 -13.40 7.01
C MET A 1 9.83 -12.28 7.25
N SER A 2 10.57 -11.75 6.28
CA SER A 2 11.28 -10.48 6.53
C SER A 2 10.47 -9.36 5.92
N ILE A 3 10.11 -8.34 6.71
CA ILE A 3 9.40 -7.16 6.20
C ILE A 3 10.35 -6.35 5.30
N VAL A 4 9.83 -5.93 4.15
CA VAL A 4 10.51 -4.98 3.26
C VAL A 4 9.81 -3.63 3.40
N TYR A 5 10.50 -2.63 3.92
CA TYR A 5 9.96 -1.28 4.05
C TYR A 5 10.07 -0.50 2.74
N VAL A 6 9.10 0.37 2.47
CA VAL A 6 9.06 1.23 1.28
C VAL A 6 10.35 2.05 1.13
N SER A 7 10.95 2.50 2.25
CA SER A 7 12.23 3.23 2.30
C SER A 7 13.41 2.49 1.63
N ALA A 8 13.35 1.16 1.57
CA ALA A 8 14.35 0.30 0.97
C ALA A 8 14.05 -0.05 -0.51
N THR A 9 12.98 0.49 -1.09
CA THR A 9 12.51 0.15 -2.45
C THR A 9 12.56 1.35 -3.40
N GLU A 10 12.31 1.12 -4.69
CA GLU A 10 12.15 2.23 -5.66
C GLU A 10 10.92 3.10 -5.37
N LEU A 11 9.91 2.56 -4.68
CA LEU A 11 8.66 3.28 -4.39
C LEU A 11 8.86 4.52 -3.51
N ARG A 12 9.96 4.58 -2.74
CA ARG A 12 10.33 5.75 -1.93
C ARG A 12 10.48 7.05 -2.73
N HIS A 13 10.60 6.95 -4.06
CA HIS A 13 10.72 8.09 -4.96
C HIS A 13 9.43 8.42 -5.71
N THR A 14 8.33 7.72 -5.41
CA THR A 14 7.08 7.79 -6.19
C THR A 14 5.93 8.47 -5.44
N TYR A 15 5.92 8.40 -4.10
CA TYR A 15 4.89 9.05 -3.28
C TYR A 15 5.40 9.31 -1.85
N PRO A 16 4.74 10.19 -1.06
CA PRO A 16 5.04 10.36 0.36
C PRO A 16 4.70 9.11 1.18
N PHE A 17 5.68 8.54 1.88
CA PHE A 17 5.53 7.30 2.65
C PHE A 17 5.95 7.47 4.12
N GLY A 18 5.39 6.64 5.00
CA GLY A 18 5.77 6.56 6.42
C GLY A 18 6.95 5.63 6.68
N THR A 19 7.67 5.83 7.78
CA THR A 19 8.85 5.00 8.17
C THR A 19 8.55 3.51 8.25
N HIS A 20 7.32 3.16 8.63
CA HIS A 20 6.85 1.78 8.78
C HIS A 20 5.95 1.31 7.63
N ASP A 21 5.85 2.09 6.55
CA ASP A 21 5.12 1.62 5.36
C ASP A 21 5.92 0.48 4.74
N ALA A 22 5.26 -0.64 4.51
CA ALA A 22 5.87 -1.87 4.01
C ALA A 22 5.36 -2.20 2.60
N THR A 23 6.08 -3.06 1.90
CA THR A 23 5.67 -3.61 0.61
C THR A 23 5.60 -5.13 0.68
N VAL A 24 4.70 -5.71 -0.10
CA VAL A 24 4.70 -7.14 -0.41
C VAL A 24 4.51 -7.31 -1.92
N ASP A 25 5.15 -8.32 -2.49
CA ASP A 25 4.92 -8.66 -3.89
C ASP A 25 3.49 -9.12 -4.10
N PHE A 26 2.94 -8.79 -5.27
CA PHE A 26 1.65 -9.29 -5.68
C PHE A 26 1.64 -10.82 -5.68
N ALA A 27 0.56 -11.37 -5.16
CA ALA A 27 0.22 -12.78 -5.18
C ALA A 27 -1.29 -12.87 -5.43
N ASP A 28 -1.79 -14.04 -5.84
CA ASP A 28 -3.23 -14.18 -6.03
C ASP A 28 -4.00 -14.19 -4.69
N GLY A 29 -5.26 -13.75 -4.78
CA GLY A 29 -6.32 -13.88 -3.79
C GLY A 29 -5.93 -14.02 -2.31
N LYS A 30 -6.08 -15.24 -1.78
CA LYS A 30 -5.97 -15.53 -0.34
C LYS A 30 -4.53 -15.40 0.17
N ASP A 31 -3.55 -15.67 -0.69
CA ASP A 31 -2.14 -15.57 -0.32
C ASP A 31 -1.73 -14.13 -0.10
N LEU A 32 -2.25 -13.20 -0.93
CA LEU A 32 -2.02 -11.77 -0.73
C LEU A 32 -2.59 -11.28 0.60
N GLN A 33 -3.84 -11.65 0.90
CA GLN A 33 -4.48 -11.28 2.17
C GLN A 33 -3.71 -11.84 3.37
N ALA A 34 -3.22 -13.08 3.31
CA ALA A 34 -2.43 -13.69 4.37
C ALA A 34 -1.09 -12.96 4.58
N ARG A 35 -0.40 -12.57 3.49
CA ARG A 35 0.86 -11.82 3.54
C ARG A 35 0.67 -10.44 4.17
N VAL A 36 -0.37 -9.71 3.77
CA VAL A 36 -0.72 -8.40 4.34
C VAL A 36 -0.99 -8.52 5.84
N ARG A 37 -1.81 -9.49 6.26
CA ARG A 37 -2.10 -9.74 7.68
C ARG A 37 -0.83 -10.09 8.48
N ALA A 38 0.06 -10.88 7.90
CA ALA A 38 1.32 -11.24 8.54
C ALA A 38 2.20 -9.99 8.78
N VAL A 39 2.27 -9.06 7.83
CA VAL A 39 3.03 -7.81 8.00
C VAL A 39 2.46 -6.97 9.14
N PHE A 40 1.15 -6.75 9.21
CA PHE A 40 0.54 -5.99 10.30
C PHE A 40 0.70 -6.66 11.67
N ALA A 41 0.70 -7.99 11.72
CA ALA A 41 0.93 -8.73 12.96
C ALA A 41 2.40 -8.64 13.42
N GLU A 42 3.35 -8.63 12.48
CA GLU A 42 4.79 -8.60 12.75
C GLU A 42 5.30 -7.16 13.06
N ASP A 43 4.75 -6.13 12.42
CA ASP A 43 5.00 -4.72 12.76
C ASP A 43 3.70 -3.96 13.09
N PRO A 44 3.34 -3.85 14.38
CA PRO A 44 2.16 -3.11 14.82
C PRO A 44 2.18 -1.60 14.52
N LYS A 45 3.34 -1.04 14.13
CA LYS A 45 3.46 0.37 13.72
C LYS A 45 3.24 0.57 12.23
N CYS A 46 3.17 -0.51 11.45
CA CYS A 46 2.89 -0.47 10.02
C CYS A 46 1.48 0.10 9.80
N ARG A 47 1.42 1.26 9.13
CA ARG A 47 0.17 1.93 8.77
C ARG A 47 -0.34 1.47 7.42
N ARG A 48 0.57 1.12 6.50
CA ARG A 48 0.26 0.80 5.11
C ARG A 48 1.11 -0.35 4.63
N VAL A 49 0.46 -1.33 4.00
CA VAL A 49 1.11 -2.33 3.15
C VAL A 49 0.77 -2.00 1.71
N VAL A 50 1.80 -1.75 0.92
CA VAL A 50 1.70 -1.38 -0.49
C VAL A 50 1.98 -2.58 -1.37
N VAL A 51 1.18 -2.73 -2.43
CA VAL A 51 1.36 -3.72 -3.48
C VAL A 51 1.35 -2.97 -4.79
N GLN A 52 2.37 -3.23 -5.61
CA GLN A 52 2.48 -2.67 -6.95
C GLN A 52 2.00 -3.69 -7.98
N VAL A 53 1.14 -3.25 -8.90
CA VAL A 53 0.71 -4.02 -10.07
C VAL A 53 0.86 -3.17 -11.32
N ALA A 54 0.90 -3.78 -12.51
CA ALA A 54 0.93 -3.00 -13.75
C ALA A 54 -0.34 -2.15 -13.87
N GLN A 55 -0.23 -0.88 -14.25
CA GLN A 55 -1.37 0.04 -14.22
C GLN A 55 -2.52 -0.35 -15.17
N ASP A 56 -2.21 -1.11 -16.23
CA ASP A 56 -3.15 -1.59 -17.24
C ASP A 56 -3.67 -3.01 -16.94
N ASN A 57 -3.14 -3.69 -15.92
CA ASN A 57 -3.62 -5.00 -15.53
C ASN A 57 -4.81 -4.89 -14.56
N LEU A 58 -6.00 -4.67 -15.14
CA LEU A 58 -7.26 -4.57 -14.39
C LEU A 58 -7.62 -5.84 -13.61
N GLU A 59 -7.12 -7.01 -14.03
CA GLU A 59 -7.38 -8.26 -13.32
C GLU A 59 -6.63 -8.31 -11.98
N ASP A 60 -5.35 -7.92 -11.97
CA ASP A 60 -4.53 -7.85 -10.76
C ASP A 60 -5.03 -6.75 -9.79
N ILE A 61 -5.47 -5.61 -10.34
CA ILE A 61 -6.10 -4.54 -9.55
C ILE A 61 -7.35 -5.09 -8.86
N ALA A 62 -8.26 -5.72 -9.61
CA ALA A 62 -9.46 -6.30 -9.04
C ALA A 62 -9.15 -7.43 -8.03
N ALA A 63 -8.05 -8.18 -8.23
CA ALA A 63 -7.59 -9.19 -7.27
C ALA A 63 -7.12 -8.56 -5.95
N CYS A 64 -6.37 -7.46 -6.03
CA CYS A 64 -5.98 -6.66 -4.86
C CYS A 64 -7.22 -6.14 -4.10
N GLU A 65 -8.22 -5.63 -4.82
CA GLU A 65 -9.48 -5.16 -4.23
C GLU A 65 -10.23 -6.26 -3.47
N ARG A 66 -10.35 -7.45 -4.08
CA ARG A 66 -10.93 -8.62 -3.40
C ARG A 66 -10.14 -9.08 -2.17
N ALA A 67 -8.84 -8.82 -2.14
CA ALA A 67 -7.99 -9.11 -0.97
C ALA A 67 -8.09 -8.04 0.13
N GLY A 68 -8.82 -6.94 -0.11
CA GLY A 68 -9.05 -5.85 0.83
C GLY A 68 -8.09 -4.67 0.68
N LEU A 69 -7.35 -4.59 -0.43
CA LEU A 69 -6.52 -3.43 -0.76
C LEU A 69 -7.35 -2.42 -1.55
N ARG A 70 -7.05 -1.13 -1.42
CA ARG A 70 -7.66 -0.07 -2.22
C ARG A 70 -6.68 0.49 -3.22
N PHE A 71 -7.16 0.83 -4.42
CA PHE A 71 -6.40 1.65 -5.35
C PHE A 71 -6.14 3.03 -4.73
N VAL A 72 -4.91 3.54 -4.88
CA VAL A 72 -4.55 4.88 -4.41
C VAL A 72 -4.14 5.78 -5.58
N VAL A 73 -3.15 5.37 -6.36
CA VAL A 73 -2.58 6.23 -7.40
C VAL A 73 -1.77 5.41 -8.41
N ASN A 74 -1.70 5.89 -9.65
CA ASN A 74 -0.74 5.42 -10.65
C ASN A 74 0.54 6.24 -10.57
N VAL A 75 1.69 5.58 -10.62
CA VAL A 75 3.00 6.23 -10.58
C VAL A 75 3.91 5.66 -11.66
N GLU A 76 4.83 6.50 -12.14
CA GLU A 76 5.97 6.06 -12.95
C GLU A 76 7.19 5.91 -12.04
N THR A 77 7.82 4.74 -12.04
CA THR A 77 9.06 4.51 -11.30
C THR A 77 10.28 5.11 -12.01
N ARG A 78 11.43 5.19 -11.32
CA ARG A 78 12.71 5.58 -11.96
C ARG A 78 13.13 4.66 -13.09
N SER A 79 12.70 3.39 -13.02
CA SER A 79 12.88 2.38 -14.06
C SER A 79 11.86 2.48 -15.20
N ARG A 80 11.09 3.59 -15.28
CA ARG A 80 10.07 3.88 -16.30
C ARG A 80 8.94 2.85 -16.34
N LYS A 81 8.66 2.20 -15.21
CA LYS A 81 7.51 1.29 -15.08
C LYS A 81 6.31 2.08 -14.63
N GLU A 82 5.19 1.92 -15.34
CA GLU A 82 3.91 2.49 -14.96
C GLU A 82 3.16 1.47 -14.11
N ILE A 83 2.93 1.80 -12.85
CA ILE A 83 2.34 0.89 -11.87
C ILE A 83 1.17 1.55 -11.15
N ALA A 84 0.19 0.74 -10.79
CA ALA A 84 -0.86 1.09 -9.85
C ALA A 84 -0.42 0.70 -8.43
N LEU A 85 -0.57 1.63 -7.48
CA LEU A 85 -0.33 1.38 -6.07
C LEU A 85 -1.63 0.97 -5.38
N MET A 86 -1.67 -0.27 -4.93
CA MET A 86 -2.74 -0.85 -4.13
C MET A 86 -2.31 -0.87 -2.67
N VAL A 87 -3.17 -0.43 -1.75
CA VAL A 87 -2.81 -0.26 -0.34
C VAL A 87 -3.80 -0.95 0.58
N ALA A 88 -3.30 -1.73 1.51
CA ALA A 88 -4.03 -2.12 2.72
C ALA A 88 -3.64 -1.20 3.88
N GLU A 89 -4.62 -0.83 4.69
CA GLU A 89 -4.46 -0.10 5.95
C GLU A 89 -5.20 -0.89 7.04
N PRO A 90 -4.66 -0.96 8.27
CA PRO A 90 -5.35 -1.60 9.38
C PRO A 90 -6.52 -0.73 9.85
N ASP A 91 -7.52 -1.34 10.48
CA ASP A 91 -8.78 -0.67 10.86
C ASP A 91 -8.57 0.62 11.65
N TRP A 92 -7.58 0.65 12.56
CA TRP A 92 -7.29 1.82 13.38
C TRP A 92 -6.76 3.02 12.59
N VAL A 93 -6.18 2.81 11.39
CA VAL A 93 -5.81 3.90 10.47
C VAL A 93 -7.07 4.39 9.75
N LEU A 94 -7.91 3.48 9.28
CA LEU A 94 -9.14 3.80 8.55
C LEU A 94 -10.19 4.53 9.41
N GLN A 95 -10.15 4.32 10.72
CA GLN A 95 -11.06 4.97 11.69
C GLN A 95 -10.60 6.38 12.11
N GLN A 96 -9.45 6.86 11.64
CA GLN A 96 -9.01 8.22 11.95
C GLN A 96 -9.85 9.23 11.15
N PRO A 97 -10.33 10.32 11.80
CA PRO A 97 -11.06 11.37 11.10
C PRO A 97 -10.22 11.91 9.94
N THR A 98 -10.79 11.91 8.75
CA THR A 98 -10.19 12.48 7.53
C THR A 98 -10.60 13.93 7.31
N GLU A 99 -11.34 14.52 8.26
CA GLU A 99 -11.82 15.91 8.18
C GLU A 99 -10.63 16.88 8.17
N VAL A 100 -10.39 17.44 6.99
CA VAL A 100 -9.52 18.60 6.75
C VAL A 100 -10.26 19.91 7.09
N GLU A 101 -11.49 19.83 7.60
CA GLU A 101 -12.37 20.98 7.85
C GLU A 101 -11.92 21.88 9.02
N ASP A 102 -10.94 21.44 9.81
CA ASP A 102 -10.32 22.23 10.90
C ASP A 102 -8.92 22.81 10.54
N LEU A 103 -8.53 22.82 9.27
CA LEU A 103 -7.36 23.63 8.86
C LEU A 103 -7.77 25.10 8.74
N GLU A 104 -7.86 25.79 9.88
CA GLU A 104 -7.78 27.25 9.87
C GLU A 104 -6.40 27.65 9.30
N LEU A 105 -6.40 28.05 8.03
CA LEU A 105 -5.29 28.73 7.40
C LEU A 105 -5.17 30.12 8.00
N ASN A 106 -4.53 30.19 9.17
CA ASN A 106 -4.17 31.44 9.85
C ASN A 106 -2.92 32.06 9.23
#